data_AF-A0A7J8MAZ6-F1
#
_entry.id   AF-A0A7J8MAZ6-F1
#
_cell.length_a   1.000
_cell.length_b   1.000
_cell.length_c   1.000
_cell.angle_alpha   90.00
_cell.angle_beta   90.00
_cell.angle_gamma   90.00
#
_symmetry.space_group_name_H-M   'P 1'
#
loop_
_entity.id
_entity.type
_entity.pdbx_description
1 polymer ?
#
loop_
_entity_poly.entity_id
_entity_poly.type
_entity_poly.pdbx_seq_one_letter_code
_entity_poly.pdbx_strand_id
1 'polypeptide(L)'
;EHAWFCSSKSEELIDLLLGLKSPADIPSLRNRLDCFNTLMVHTLKVSSLEENTKPFLILNEIIVTLKDGKEETRKTTYDILLKMSSTLRKSSDLESDPPYHKLISMIMGYLSGSSPHIKSGAVAALSVLVYDDPEICISVPDLASSILSLLQTKAVEVIKAVLGFVKVLVSTLQAKDLQNFLSDIINGVLQWSSISRNHFRSKVTIILEILTRKCGIAAVQSVAPEKHKGFLNTVIE
;
A
#
# COMPACT_ATOMS: atom_id res chain seq x y z
N GLU A 1 28.69 -15.82 5.62
CA GLU A 1 29.47 -16.98 5.14
C GLU A 1 28.96 -17.66 3.85
N HIS A 2 27.85 -17.24 3.21
CA HIS A 2 27.41 -17.84 1.92
C HIS A 2 27.06 -16.83 0.82
N ALA A 3 27.80 -15.73 0.71
CA ALA A 3 27.54 -14.70 -0.32
C ALA A 3 27.54 -15.29 -1.75
N TRP A 4 28.38 -16.29 -2.03
CA TRP A 4 28.45 -16.96 -3.33
C TRP A 4 27.21 -17.79 -3.68
N PHE A 5 26.60 -18.46 -2.68
CA PHE A 5 25.39 -19.26 -2.88
C PHE A 5 24.18 -18.35 -3.12
N CYS A 6 24.06 -17.29 -2.32
CA CYS A 6 23.00 -16.31 -2.48
C CYS A 6 23.10 -15.55 -3.82
N SER A 7 24.31 -15.34 -4.36
CA SER A 7 24.51 -14.66 -5.64
C SER A 7 24.28 -15.54 -6.88
N SER A 8 24.47 -16.87 -6.79
CA SER A 8 24.43 -17.76 -7.97
C SER A 8 23.17 -18.64 -8.05
N LYS A 9 22.46 -18.84 -6.94
CA LYS A 9 21.32 -19.77 -6.84
C LYS A 9 20.02 -19.13 -6.32
N SER A 10 20.02 -17.82 -6.05
CA SER A 10 18.83 -17.10 -5.57
C SER A 10 17.67 -17.20 -6.55
N GLU A 11 17.91 -17.04 -7.86
CA GLU A 11 16.87 -17.12 -8.87
C GLU A 11 16.28 -18.53 -8.99
N GLU A 12 17.14 -19.57 -8.99
CA GLU A 12 16.70 -20.97 -8.98
C GLU A 12 15.85 -21.29 -7.75
N LEU A 13 16.23 -20.75 -6.57
CA LEU A 13 15.45 -20.93 -5.35
C LEU A 13 14.12 -20.18 -5.40
N ILE A 14 14.08 -18.97 -5.97
CA ILE A 14 12.84 -18.22 -6.18
C ILE A 14 11.92 -19.02 -7.11
N ASP A 15 12.43 -19.53 -8.22
CA ASP A 15 11.66 -20.34 -9.16
C ASP A 15 11.14 -21.63 -8.54
N LEU A 16 11.98 -22.31 -7.75
CA LEU A 16 11.56 -23.49 -7.01
C LEU A 16 10.43 -23.16 -6.05
N LEU A 17 10.58 -22.11 -5.23
CA LEU A 17 9.55 -21.69 -4.29
C LEU A 17 8.27 -21.30 -5.00
N LEU A 18 8.33 -20.46 -6.03
CA LEU A 18 7.15 -20.05 -6.81
C LEU A 18 6.48 -21.21 -7.54
N GLY A 19 7.24 -22.21 -7.98
CA GLY A 19 6.72 -23.43 -8.59
C GLY A 19 5.97 -24.36 -7.61
N LEU A 20 6.21 -24.21 -6.30
CA LEU A 20 5.45 -24.93 -5.28
C LEU A 20 4.10 -24.26 -5.03
N LYS A 21 3.06 -25.09 -4.87
CA LYS A 21 1.72 -24.63 -4.46
C LYS A 21 1.79 -23.86 -3.14
N SER A 22 1.08 -22.74 -3.06
CA SER A 22 0.99 -21.95 -1.84
C SER A 22 0.46 -22.80 -0.67
N PRO A 23 1.13 -22.81 0.50
CA PRO A 23 0.72 -23.63 1.65
C PRO A 23 -0.66 -23.23 2.18
N ALA A 24 -1.44 -24.22 2.62
CA ALA A 24 -2.76 -24.01 3.19
C ALA A 24 -2.71 -23.66 4.69
N ASP A 25 -1.69 -24.15 5.41
CA ASP A 25 -1.49 -23.90 6.83
C ASP A 25 -0.61 -22.66 7.08
N ILE A 26 -0.89 -21.96 8.18
CA ILE A 26 -0.22 -20.72 8.56
C ILE A 26 1.28 -20.88 8.83
N PRO A 27 1.75 -21.93 9.56
CA PRO A 27 3.19 -22.11 9.81
C PRO A 27 4.00 -22.27 8.53
N SER A 28 3.56 -23.12 7.61
CA SER A 28 4.25 -23.35 6.33
C SER A 28 4.20 -22.11 5.43
N LEU A 29 3.08 -21.39 5.41
CA LEU A 29 2.98 -20.12 4.72
C LEU A 29 3.97 -19.10 5.29
N ARG A 30 4.04 -18.96 6.62
CA ARG A 30 5.00 -18.06 7.29
C ARG A 30 6.43 -18.38 6.89
N ASN A 31 6.82 -19.66 6.93
CA ASN A 31 8.16 -20.09 6.53
C ASN A 31 8.46 -19.73 5.05
N ARG A 32 7.48 -19.94 4.15
CA ARG A 32 7.62 -19.54 2.73
C ARG A 32 7.78 -18.02 2.57
N LEU A 33 6.96 -17.24 3.27
CA LEU A 33 7.02 -15.78 3.24
C LEU A 33 8.32 -15.24 3.86
N ASP A 34 8.86 -15.90 4.89
CA ASP A 34 10.17 -15.59 5.46
C ASP A 34 11.32 -15.87 4.48
N CYS A 35 11.23 -16.95 3.71
CA CYS A 35 12.16 -17.22 2.61
C CYS A 35 12.09 -16.10 1.56
N PHE A 36 10.88 -15.72 1.14
CA PHE A 36 10.69 -14.60 0.21
C PHE A 36 11.21 -13.28 0.73
N ASN A 37 11.05 -13.01 2.03
CA ASN A 37 11.63 -11.83 2.66
C ASN A 37 13.16 -11.81 2.54
N THR A 38 13.80 -12.93 2.87
CA THR A 38 15.26 -13.05 2.78
C THR A 38 15.75 -12.87 1.34
N LEU A 39 15.05 -13.49 0.38
CA LEU A 39 15.37 -13.40 -1.05
C LEU A 39 15.16 -11.99 -1.60
N MET A 40 14.05 -11.35 -1.26
CA MET A 40 13.76 -9.96 -1.66
C MET A 40 14.84 -9.01 -1.17
N VAL A 41 15.18 -9.09 0.12
CA VAL A 41 16.21 -8.23 0.72
C VAL A 41 17.56 -8.44 0.05
N HIS A 42 17.90 -9.68 -0.30
CA HIS A 42 19.13 -9.97 -1.03
C HIS A 42 19.09 -9.38 -2.45
N THR A 43 18.03 -9.65 -3.22
CA THR A 43 17.92 -9.19 -4.61
C THR A 43 17.92 -7.66 -4.73
N LEU A 44 17.21 -6.95 -3.84
CA LEU A 44 17.17 -5.48 -3.86
C LEU A 44 18.50 -4.82 -3.45
N LYS A 45 19.38 -5.55 -2.76
CA LYS A 45 20.72 -5.08 -2.37
C LYS A 45 21.80 -5.37 -3.41
N VAL A 46 21.68 -6.49 -4.12
CA VAL A 46 22.75 -7.00 -5.00
C VAL A 46 22.51 -6.63 -6.47
N SER A 47 21.26 -6.48 -6.89
CA SER A 47 20.91 -6.32 -8.31
C SER A 47 20.41 -4.91 -8.64
N SER A 48 20.76 -4.41 -9.82
CA SER A 48 20.00 -3.34 -10.47
C SER A 48 18.61 -3.89 -10.84
N LEU A 49 17.56 -3.10 -10.61
CA LEU A 49 16.17 -3.53 -10.84
C LEU A 49 15.84 -3.82 -12.31
N GLU A 50 16.66 -3.31 -13.24
CA GLU A 50 16.34 -3.27 -14.67
C GLU A 50 16.43 -4.63 -15.37
N GLU A 51 17.19 -5.58 -14.82
CA GLU A 51 17.41 -6.90 -15.45
C GLU A 51 16.66 -8.04 -14.75
N ASN A 52 16.20 -7.84 -13.50
CA ASN A 52 15.65 -8.92 -12.68
C ASN A 52 14.14 -8.77 -12.40
N THR A 53 13.32 -9.64 -13.02
CA THR A 53 11.86 -9.66 -12.83
C THR A 53 11.42 -10.48 -11.60
N LYS A 54 12.30 -11.27 -10.99
CA LYS A 54 11.99 -12.14 -9.85
C LYS A 54 11.42 -11.41 -8.62
N PRO A 55 11.92 -10.22 -8.21
CA PRO A 55 11.33 -9.53 -7.07
C PRO A 55 9.87 -9.10 -7.32
N PHE A 56 9.46 -8.82 -8.58
CA PHE A 56 8.04 -8.65 -8.89
C PHE A 56 7.26 -9.95 -8.67
N LEU A 57 7.77 -11.11 -9.07
CA LEU A 57 7.07 -12.38 -8.83
C LEU A 57 6.84 -12.66 -7.34
N ILE A 58 7.83 -12.33 -6.50
CA ILE A 58 7.68 -12.41 -5.03
C ILE A 58 6.59 -11.45 -4.53
N LEU A 59 6.61 -10.19 -4.98
CA LEU A 59 5.58 -9.22 -4.58
C LEU A 59 4.19 -9.65 -5.03
N ASN A 60 4.06 -10.22 -6.22
CA ASN A 60 2.79 -10.71 -6.72
C ASN A 60 2.21 -11.79 -5.80
N GLU A 61 3.03 -12.74 -5.34
CA GLU A 61 2.60 -13.76 -4.37
C GLU A 61 2.12 -13.12 -3.04
N ILE A 62 2.87 -12.14 -2.52
CA ILE A 62 2.50 -11.41 -1.30
C ILE A 62 1.17 -10.67 -1.50
N ILE A 63 1.01 -9.96 -2.61
CA ILE A 63 -0.20 -9.19 -2.96
C ILE A 63 -1.41 -10.13 -3.09
N VAL A 64 -1.26 -11.26 -3.79
CA VAL A 64 -2.31 -12.27 -3.93
C VAL A 64 -2.66 -12.86 -2.55
N THR A 65 -1.67 -13.18 -1.73
CA THR A 65 -1.89 -13.71 -0.38
C THR A 65 -2.62 -12.71 0.52
N LEU A 66 -2.30 -11.42 0.42
CA LEU A 66 -3.04 -10.35 1.12
C LEU A 66 -4.48 -10.22 0.65
N LYS A 67 -4.70 -10.44 -0.65
CA LYS A 67 -6.00 -10.26 -1.27
C LYS A 67 -6.94 -11.44 -1.01
N ASP A 68 -6.44 -12.66 -1.16
CA ASP A 68 -7.22 -13.90 -1.09
C ASP A 68 -7.14 -14.59 0.28
N GLY A 69 -6.20 -14.19 1.12
CA GLY A 69 -6.00 -14.76 2.44
C GLY A 69 -7.18 -14.54 3.38
N LYS A 70 -7.38 -15.50 4.28
CA LYS A 70 -8.25 -15.33 5.46
C LYS A 70 -7.60 -14.35 6.45
N GLU A 71 -8.31 -13.99 7.52
CA GLU A 71 -7.83 -12.99 8.49
C GLU A 71 -6.44 -13.33 9.05
N GLU A 72 -6.21 -14.56 9.48
CA GLU A 72 -4.91 -15.02 10.01
C GLU A 72 -3.80 -15.03 8.94
N THR A 73 -4.14 -15.43 7.72
CA THR A 73 -3.24 -15.40 6.56
C THR A 73 -2.81 -13.96 6.27
N ARG A 74 -3.77 -13.03 6.17
CA ARG A 74 -3.51 -11.61 5.92
C ARG A 74 -2.65 -11.01 7.02
N LYS A 75 -2.95 -11.31 8.29
CA LYS A 75 -2.15 -10.86 9.43
C LYS A 75 -0.71 -11.34 9.33
N THR A 76 -0.50 -12.62 9.06
CA THR A 76 0.84 -13.19 8.88
C THR A 76 1.59 -12.53 7.73
N THR A 77 0.92 -12.27 6.62
CA THR A 77 1.52 -11.60 5.47
C THR A 77 1.80 -10.11 5.75
N TYR A 78 0.96 -9.42 6.52
CA TYR A 78 1.26 -8.07 7.01
C TYR A 78 2.53 -8.05 7.86
N ASP A 79 2.65 -8.97 8.82
CA ASP A 79 3.84 -9.08 9.68
C ASP A 79 5.12 -9.27 8.86
N ILE A 80 5.05 -10.09 7.80
CA ILE A 80 6.19 -10.29 6.89
C ILE A 80 6.49 -9.04 6.05
N LEU A 81 5.48 -8.35 5.54
CA LEU A 81 5.67 -7.14 4.75
C LEU A 81 6.32 -6.03 5.61
N LEU A 82 5.93 -5.91 6.87
CA LEU A 82 6.55 -4.99 7.85
C LEU A 82 7.97 -5.42 8.23
N LYS A 83 8.21 -6.73 8.40
CA LYS A 83 9.56 -7.26 8.61
C LYS A 83 10.47 -6.94 7.43
N MET A 84 9.96 -7.07 6.21
CA MET A 84 10.65 -6.74 4.96
C MET A 84 10.99 -5.26 4.89
N SER A 85 10.02 -4.36 5.11
CA SER A 85 10.25 -2.92 5.11
C SER A 85 11.28 -2.51 6.16
N SER A 86 11.16 -3.01 7.39
CA SER A 86 12.12 -2.73 8.47
C SER A 86 13.54 -3.18 8.13
N THR A 87 13.68 -4.35 7.51
CA THR A 87 15.00 -4.88 7.11
C THR A 87 15.64 -4.04 6.01
N LEU A 88 14.85 -3.58 5.03
CA LEU A 88 15.35 -2.72 3.93
C LEU A 88 15.71 -1.31 4.40
N ARG A 89 14.93 -0.73 5.34
CA ARG A 89 15.23 0.57 5.95
C ARG A 89 16.52 0.57 6.77
N LYS A 90 16.82 -0.51 7.50
CA LYS A 90 18.07 -0.61 8.28
C LYS A 90 19.33 -0.71 7.41
N SER A 91 19.18 -1.02 6.13
CA SER A 91 20.31 -1.13 5.21
C SER A 91 20.58 0.13 4.38
N SER A 92 19.78 1.19 4.51
CA SER A 92 19.82 2.35 3.61
C SER A 92 20.75 3.48 4.05
N ASP A 93 21.63 3.29 5.03
CA ASP A 93 22.41 4.40 5.62
C ASP A 93 23.41 5.08 4.66
N LEU A 94 23.63 4.58 3.42
CA LEU A 94 24.67 5.09 2.51
C LEU A 94 24.31 5.16 1.01
N GLU A 95 23.06 4.90 0.58
CA GLU A 95 22.71 4.82 -0.85
C GLU A 95 21.81 5.96 -1.35
N SER A 96 22.09 6.43 -2.57
CA SER A 96 21.31 7.46 -3.30
C SER A 96 19.89 7.00 -3.65
N ASP A 97 19.61 5.70 -3.68
CA ASP A 97 18.30 5.12 -3.96
C ASP A 97 18.01 3.98 -2.95
N PRO A 98 17.41 4.30 -1.79
CA PRO A 98 17.22 3.36 -0.70
C PRO A 98 16.46 2.11 -1.17
N PRO A 99 16.93 0.88 -0.82
CA PRO A 99 16.21 -0.36 -1.15
C PRO A 99 14.75 -0.38 -0.68
N TYR A 100 14.42 0.38 0.36
CA TYR A 100 13.04 0.57 0.81
C TYR A 100 12.18 1.36 -0.20
N HIS A 101 12.70 2.44 -0.79
CA HIS A 101 11.98 3.20 -1.81
C HIS A 101 11.76 2.34 -3.07
N LYS A 102 12.76 1.53 -3.46
CA LYS A 102 12.62 0.53 -4.52
C LYS A 102 11.45 -0.43 -4.27
N LEU A 103 11.32 -0.96 -3.06
CA LEU A 103 10.17 -1.81 -2.68
C LEU A 103 8.83 -1.09 -2.92
N ILE A 104 8.72 0.17 -2.48
CA ILE A 104 7.50 0.98 -2.67
C ILE A 104 7.20 1.19 -4.15
N SER A 105 8.18 1.62 -4.93
CA SER A 105 8.06 1.84 -6.38
C SER A 105 7.64 0.57 -7.12
N MET A 106 8.17 -0.59 -6.72
CA MET A 106 7.76 -1.87 -7.30
C MET A 106 6.28 -2.20 -6.99
N ILE A 107 5.82 -1.97 -5.76
CA ILE A 107 4.40 -2.16 -5.42
C ILE A 107 3.52 -1.14 -6.17
N MET A 108 3.98 0.11 -6.33
CA MET A 108 3.31 1.11 -7.15
C MET A 108 3.19 0.68 -8.63
N GLY A 109 4.14 -0.09 -9.14
CA GLY A 109 4.07 -0.69 -10.48
C GLY A 109 2.80 -1.52 -10.71
N TYR A 110 2.27 -2.18 -9.67
CA TYR A 110 1.02 -2.94 -9.75
C TYR A 110 -0.25 -2.08 -9.85
N LEU A 111 -0.15 -0.77 -9.58
CA LEU A 111 -1.28 0.15 -9.73
C LEU A 111 -1.60 0.42 -11.21
N SER A 112 -0.66 0.14 -12.12
CA SER A 112 -0.83 0.24 -13.57
C SER A 112 -0.86 -1.15 -14.22
N GLY A 113 -1.60 -1.30 -15.33
CA GLY A 113 -1.64 -2.53 -16.14
C GLY A 113 -2.25 -3.79 -15.51
N SER A 114 -2.34 -3.87 -14.18
CA SER A 114 -2.81 -5.06 -13.46
C SER A 114 -4.34 -5.18 -13.40
N SER A 115 -4.84 -6.38 -13.09
CA SER A 115 -6.27 -6.62 -12.86
C SER A 115 -6.78 -5.86 -11.62
N PRO A 116 -8.09 -5.55 -11.53
CA PRO A 116 -8.67 -4.92 -10.35
C PRO A 116 -8.38 -5.66 -9.03
N HIS A 117 -8.34 -7.00 -9.09
CA HIS A 117 -7.99 -7.87 -7.97
C HIS A 117 -6.60 -7.54 -7.41
N ILE A 118 -5.60 -7.58 -8.28
CA ILE A 118 -4.20 -7.31 -7.93
C ILE A 118 -3.99 -5.85 -7.52
N LYS A 119 -4.59 -4.89 -8.24
CA LYS A 119 -4.55 -3.46 -7.87
C LYS A 119 -5.05 -3.24 -6.45
N SER A 120 -6.19 -3.85 -6.09
CA SER A 120 -6.75 -3.70 -4.75
C SER A 120 -5.85 -4.31 -3.66
N GLY A 121 -5.18 -5.43 -3.95
CA GLY A 121 -4.19 -6.03 -3.06
C GLY A 121 -2.92 -5.18 -2.92
N ALA A 122 -2.44 -4.57 -4.01
CA ALA A 122 -1.30 -3.65 -3.99
C ALA A 122 -1.61 -2.41 -3.13
N VAL A 123 -2.80 -1.82 -3.27
CA VAL A 123 -3.25 -0.72 -2.40
C VAL A 123 -3.32 -1.15 -0.93
N ALA A 124 -3.74 -2.38 -0.64
CA ALA A 124 -3.72 -2.92 0.72
C ALA A 124 -2.29 -3.07 1.27
N ALA A 125 -1.34 -3.55 0.46
CA ALA A 125 0.07 -3.63 0.82
C ALA A 125 0.65 -2.24 1.13
N LEU A 126 0.39 -1.25 0.26
CA LEU A 126 0.83 0.14 0.48
C LEU A 126 0.18 0.74 1.73
N SER A 127 -1.08 0.41 2.04
CA SER A 127 -1.74 0.85 3.27
C SER A 127 -1.03 0.36 4.52
N VAL A 128 -0.53 -0.88 4.51
CA VAL A 128 0.22 -1.47 5.65
C VAL A 128 1.55 -0.76 5.83
N LEU A 129 2.25 -0.48 4.72
CA LEU A 129 3.54 0.21 4.74
C LEU A 129 3.40 1.67 5.20
N VAL A 130 2.37 2.39 4.73
CA VAL A 130 2.08 3.77 5.18
C VAL A 130 1.59 3.83 6.62
N TYR A 131 0.97 2.75 7.12
CA TYR A 131 0.62 2.68 8.53
C TYR A 131 1.86 2.64 9.44
N ASP A 132 2.88 1.89 9.03
CA ASP A 132 4.16 1.74 9.74
C ASP A 132 5.13 2.91 9.49
N ASP A 133 5.06 3.54 8.31
CA ASP A 133 5.90 4.67 7.90
C ASP A 133 5.08 5.72 7.16
N PRO A 134 4.37 6.61 7.87
CA PRO A 134 3.52 7.62 7.21
C PRO A 134 4.31 8.62 6.36
N GLU A 135 5.58 8.86 6.71
CA GLU A 135 6.45 9.80 6.01
C GLU A 135 6.79 9.34 4.58
N ILE A 136 6.60 8.05 4.28
CA ILE A 136 6.81 7.51 2.93
C ILE A 136 5.91 8.17 1.87
N CYS A 137 4.74 8.68 2.25
CA CYS A 137 3.88 9.44 1.35
C CYS A 137 4.44 10.81 0.98
N ILE A 138 5.39 11.33 1.75
CA ILE A 138 6.10 12.59 1.49
C ILE A 138 7.41 12.29 0.76
N SER A 139 8.13 11.25 1.16
CA SER A 139 9.46 10.95 0.61
C SER A 139 9.43 10.22 -0.73
N VAL A 140 8.36 9.48 -1.06
CA VAL A 140 8.16 8.87 -2.38
C VAL A 140 7.18 9.73 -3.19
N PRO A 141 7.66 10.43 -4.23
CA PRO A 141 6.81 11.23 -5.09
C PRO A 141 5.68 10.41 -5.70
N ASP A 142 4.54 11.05 -5.90
CA ASP A 142 3.36 10.49 -6.55
C ASP A 142 2.72 9.26 -5.89
N LEU A 143 3.20 8.78 -4.74
CA LEU A 143 2.60 7.63 -4.06
C LEU A 143 1.12 7.86 -3.74
N ALA A 144 0.83 8.95 -3.02
CA ALA A 144 -0.54 9.28 -2.63
C ALA A 144 -1.41 9.63 -3.84
N SER A 145 -0.91 10.44 -4.77
CA SER A 145 -1.67 10.86 -5.97
C SER A 145 -1.99 9.68 -6.89
N SER A 146 -1.04 8.75 -7.09
CA SER A 146 -1.23 7.53 -7.87
C SER A 146 -2.34 6.67 -7.28
N ILE A 147 -2.37 6.46 -5.96
CA ILE A 147 -3.43 5.69 -5.30
C ILE A 147 -4.78 6.43 -5.37
N LEU A 148 -4.80 7.74 -5.11
CA LEU A 148 -6.03 8.55 -5.18
C LEU A 148 -6.65 8.55 -6.58
N SER A 149 -5.83 8.55 -7.63
CA SER A 149 -6.30 8.49 -9.02
C SER A 149 -7.17 7.26 -9.31
N LEU A 150 -6.97 6.16 -8.58
CA LEU A 150 -7.74 4.93 -8.73
C LEU A 150 -9.20 5.06 -8.29
N LEU A 151 -9.56 6.14 -7.56
CA LEU A 151 -10.95 6.49 -7.27
C LEU A 151 -11.75 6.87 -8.52
N GLN A 152 -11.10 7.12 -9.66
CA GLN A 152 -11.78 7.36 -10.95
C GLN A 152 -12.16 6.06 -11.68
N THR A 153 -11.70 4.91 -11.20
CA THR A 153 -12.05 3.60 -11.78
C THR A 153 -13.49 3.19 -11.43
N LYS A 154 -14.04 2.22 -12.16
CA LYS A 154 -15.37 1.63 -11.86
C LYS A 154 -15.28 0.36 -11.00
N ALA A 155 -14.08 -0.08 -10.64
CA ALA A 155 -13.88 -1.34 -9.95
C ALA A 155 -14.13 -1.18 -8.44
N VAL A 156 -15.26 -1.72 -7.97
CA VAL A 156 -15.73 -1.59 -6.58
C VAL A 156 -14.67 -2.01 -5.56
N GLU A 157 -13.94 -3.10 -5.82
CA GLU A 157 -12.91 -3.57 -4.90
C GLU A 157 -11.70 -2.63 -4.81
N VAL A 158 -11.33 -1.99 -5.92
CA VAL A 158 -10.25 -1.00 -5.96
C VAL A 158 -10.67 0.24 -5.18
N ILE A 159 -11.88 0.75 -5.43
CA ILE A 159 -12.41 1.90 -4.69
C ILE A 159 -12.46 1.61 -3.18
N LYS A 160 -12.90 0.41 -2.77
CA LYS A 160 -12.90 0.01 -1.35
C LYS A 160 -11.49 0.03 -0.76
N ALA A 161 -10.50 -0.48 -1.49
CA ALA A 161 -9.11 -0.50 -1.06
C ALA A 161 -8.55 0.93 -0.92
N VAL A 162 -8.82 1.81 -1.90
CA VAL A 162 -8.36 3.20 -1.88
C VAL A 162 -8.99 3.99 -0.74
N LEU A 163 -10.30 3.85 -0.48
CA LEU A 163 -10.91 4.49 0.70
C LEU A 163 -10.33 3.94 2.02
N GLY A 164 -9.94 2.67 2.05
CA GLY A 164 -9.19 2.07 3.16
C GLY A 164 -7.81 2.72 3.35
N PHE A 165 -7.06 2.87 2.25
CA PHE A 165 -5.78 3.58 2.22
C PHE A 165 -5.92 5.02 2.71
N VAL A 166 -6.88 5.78 2.18
CA VAL A 166 -7.11 7.18 2.59
C VAL A 166 -7.42 7.25 4.08
N LYS A 167 -8.23 6.33 4.61
CA LYS A 167 -8.48 6.25 6.07
C LYS A 167 -7.18 6.08 6.84
N VAL A 168 -6.29 5.19 6.42
CA VAL A 168 -4.97 5.00 7.06
C VAL A 168 -4.17 6.31 6.99
N LEU A 169 -4.02 6.88 5.80
CA LEU A 169 -3.27 8.11 5.56
C LEU A 169 -3.72 9.27 6.46
N VAL A 170 -5.03 9.57 6.48
CA VAL A 170 -5.57 10.66 7.31
C VAL A 170 -5.44 10.35 8.81
N SER A 171 -5.41 9.07 9.20
CA SER A 171 -5.25 8.67 10.60
C SER A 171 -3.81 8.83 11.07
N THR A 172 -2.83 8.52 10.23
CA THR A 172 -1.42 8.42 10.63
C THR A 172 -0.61 9.69 10.42
N LEU A 173 -0.83 10.46 9.34
CA LEU A 173 -0.07 11.70 9.08
C LEU A 173 -0.39 12.82 10.07
N GLN A 174 0.57 13.66 10.42
CA GLN A 174 0.30 14.85 11.23
C GLN A 174 -0.51 15.89 10.43
N ALA A 175 -1.22 16.77 11.14
CA ALA A 175 -2.06 17.80 10.51
C ALA A 175 -1.27 18.66 9.51
N LYS A 176 -0.04 19.05 9.85
CA LYS A 176 0.84 19.86 8.98
C LYS A 176 1.08 19.21 7.62
N ASP A 177 1.34 17.91 7.59
CA ASP A 177 1.68 17.16 6.38
C ASP A 177 0.42 16.80 5.61
N LEU A 178 -0.68 16.56 6.32
CA LEU A 178 -1.97 16.23 5.74
C LEU A 178 -2.56 17.39 4.92
N GLN A 179 -2.22 18.64 5.24
CA GLN A 179 -2.60 19.81 4.43
C GLN A 179 -2.11 19.69 2.98
N ASN A 180 -0.95 19.07 2.74
CA ASN A 180 -0.39 18.90 1.39
C ASN A 180 -1.25 17.99 0.51
N PHE A 181 -2.01 17.08 1.12
CA PHE A 181 -2.87 16.12 0.42
C PHE A 181 -4.36 16.48 0.51
N LEU A 182 -4.71 17.52 1.28
CA LEU A 182 -6.09 17.78 1.68
C LEU A 182 -7.01 18.00 0.47
N SER A 183 -6.58 18.81 -0.49
CA SER A 183 -7.35 19.08 -1.72
C SER A 183 -7.62 17.79 -2.51
N ASP A 184 -6.58 17.00 -2.77
CA ASP A 184 -6.70 15.77 -3.58
C ASP A 184 -7.55 14.71 -2.87
N ILE A 185 -7.38 14.56 -1.55
CA ILE A 185 -8.18 13.65 -0.76
C ILE A 185 -9.65 14.07 -0.81
N ILE A 186 -9.97 15.32 -0.52
CA ILE A 186 -11.35 15.81 -0.46
C ILE A 186 -12.03 15.68 -1.82
N ASN A 187 -11.36 16.10 -2.90
CA ASN A 187 -11.89 15.97 -4.25
C ASN A 187 -12.09 14.51 -4.65
N GLY A 188 -11.16 13.62 -4.27
CA GLY A 188 -11.23 12.20 -4.57
C GLY A 188 -12.33 11.45 -3.81
N VAL A 189 -12.49 11.70 -2.51
CA VAL A 189 -13.43 10.92 -1.66
C VAL A 189 -14.87 11.44 -1.73
N LEU A 190 -15.08 12.75 -1.90
CA LEU A 190 -16.43 13.32 -1.85
C LEU A 190 -17.34 12.84 -2.98
N GLN A 191 -16.80 12.46 -4.14
CA GLN A 191 -17.60 11.86 -5.22
C GLN A 191 -18.30 10.55 -4.79
N TRP A 192 -17.80 9.88 -3.75
CA TRP A 192 -18.33 8.63 -3.22
C TRP A 192 -19.32 8.84 -2.05
N SER A 193 -19.55 10.10 -1.63
CA SER A 193 -20.42 10.44 -0.50
C SER A 193 -21.93 10.21 -0.75
N SER A 194 -22.35 10.26 -2.02
CA SER A 194 -23.74 10.02 -2.42
C SER A 194 -24.06 8.53 -2.62
N ILE A 195 -23.04 7.66 -2.60
CA ILE A 195 -23.19 6.23 -2.87
C ILE A 195 -23.24 5.47 -1.55
N SER A 196 -24.44 5.03 -1.15
CA SER A 196 -24.63 4.20 0.06
C SER A 196 -24.24 2.73 -0.14
N ARG A 197 -24.36 2.22 -1.37
CA ARG A 197 -23.94 0.86 -1.73
C ARG A 197 -22.47 0.66 -1.36
N ASN A 198 -22.11 -0.54 -0.93
CA ASN A 198 -20.73 -0.90 -0.52
C ASN A 198 -20.22 -0.12 0.71
N HIS A 199 -21.10 0.58 1.44
CA HIS A 199 -20.76 1.43 2.57
C HIS A 199 -19.80 2.57 2.21
N PHE A 200 -19.80 3.04 0.96
CA PHE A 200 -18.90 4.11 0.54
C PHE A 200 -19.17 5.41 1.29
N ARG A 201 -20.44 5.85 1.37
CA ARG A 201 -20.84 7.00 2.18
C ARG A 201 -20.28 6.94 3.60
N SER A 202 -20.46 5.83 4.32
CA SER A 202 -19.96 5.67 5.70
C SER A 202 -18.44 5.74 5.78
N LYS A 203 -17.71 5.16 4.81
CA LYS A 203 -16.25 5.27 4.74
C LYS A 203 -15.79 6.71 4.50
N VAL A 204 -16.48 7.44 3.62
CA VAL A 204 -16.21 8.85 3.35
C VAL A 204 -16.49 9.70 4.59
N THR A 205 -17.61 9.47 5.28
CA THR A 205 -17.93 10.15 6.55
C THR A 205 -16.80 10.00 7.56
N ILE A 206 -16.31 8.78 7.81
CA ILE A 206 -15.19 8.54 8.75
C ILE A 206 -13.93 9.31 8.33
N ILE A 207 -13.61 9.33 7.03
CA ILE A 207 -12.45 10.09 6.52
C ILE A 207 -12.61 11.58 6.80
N LEU A 208 -13.79 12.14 6.52
CA LEU A 208 -14.08 13.55 6.73
C LEU A 208 -14.05 13.93 8.22
N GLU A 209 -14.60 13.10 9.11
CA GLU A 209 -14.53 13.31 10.58
C GLU A 209 -13.09 13.38 11.08
N ILE A 210 -12.19 12.55 10.54
CA ILE A 210 -10.77 12.59 10.88
C ILE A 210 -10.13 13.88 10.36
N LEU A 211 -10.44 14.27 9.11
CA LEU A 211 -9.90 15.48 8.49
C LEU A 211 -10.37 16.75 9.19
N THR A 212 -11.66 16.87 9.53
CA THR A 212 -12.19 18.03 10.24
C THR A 212 -11.58 18.17 11.62
N ARG A 213 -11.39 17.05 12.33
CA ARG A 213 -10.72 17.02 13.64
C ARG A 213 -9.23 17.41 13.57
N LYS A 214 -8.50 16.99 12.53
CA LYS A 214 -7.04 17.22 12.43
C LYS A 214 -6.68 18.53 11.75
N CYS A 215 -7.36 18.86 10.66
CA CYS A 215 -7.07 20.03 9.81
C CYS A 215 -7.98 21.22 10.11
N GLY A 216 -9.07 21.02 10.86
CA GLY A 216 -10.08 22.04 11.14
C GLY A 216 -11.16 22.10 10.07
N ILE A 217 -12.38 22.45 10.50
CA ILE A 217 -13.57 22.55 9.65
C ILE A 217 -13.36 23.53 8.50
N ALA A 218 -12.81 24.72 8.79
CA ALA A 218 -12.61 25.77 7.80
C ALA A 218 -11.68 25.34 6.65
N ALA A 219 -10.61 24.60 6.96
CA ALA A 219 -9.69 24.08 5.95
C ALA A 219 -10.34 23.02 5.05
N VAL A 220 -11.18 22.14 5.63
CA VAL A 220 -11.91 21.13 4.87
C VAL A 220 -12.96 21.77 3.95
N GLN A 221 -13.70 22.77 4.46
CA GLN A 221 -14.72 23.48 3.70
C GLN A 221 -14.14 24.34 2.56
N SER A 222 -12.94 24.91 2.73
CA SER A 222 -12.33 25.77 1.71
C SER A 222 -11.92 25.02 0.44
N VAL A 223 -11.61 23.71 0.55
CA VAL A 223 -11.24 22.86 -0.58
C VAL A 223 -12.40 22.00 -1.11
N ALA A 224 -13.53 21.96 -0.42
CA ALA A 224 -14.65 21.11 -0.79
C ALA A 224 -15.42 21.69 -2.00
N PRO A 225 -15.66 20.90 -3.06
CA PRO A 225 -16.47 21.34 -4.18
C PRO A 225 -17.90 21.70 -3.77
N GLU A 226 -18.45 22.78 -4.34
CA GLU A 226 -19.80 23.29 -4.04
C GLU A 226 -20.88 22.19 -4.07
N LYS A 227 -20.83 21.33 -5.08
CA LYS A 227 -21.78 20.22 -5.27
C LYS A 227 -21.90 19.27 -4.08
N HIS A 228 -20.88 19.19 -3.23
CA HIS A 228 -20.79 18.25 -2.11
C HIS A 228 -20.90 18.92 -0.73
N LYS A 229 -21.04 20.26 -0.67
CA LYS A 229 -21.12 20.99 0.60
C LYS A 229 -22.32 20.57 1.45
N GLY A 230 -23.46 20.26 0.83
CA GLY A 230 -24.64 19.77 1.55
C GLY A 230 -24.35 18.50 2.36
N PHE A 231 -23.62 17.54 1.78
CA PHE A 231 -23.18 16.35 2.52
C PHE A 231 -22.14 16.69 3.60
N LEU A 232 -21.17 17.54 3.25
CA LEU A 232 -20.10 17.91 4.17
C LEU A 232 -20.67 18.56 5.46
N ASN A 233 -21.69 19.41 5.34
CA ASN A 233 -22.35 20.01 6.50
C ASN A 233 -22.98 18.95 7.42
N THR A 234 -23.59 17.89 6.87
CA THR A 234 -24.14 16.78 7.70
C THR A 234 -23.10 15.97 8.47
N VAL A 235 -21.81 16.16 8.16
CA VAL A 235 -20.70 15.49 8.87
C VAL A 235 -20.04 16.44 9.88
N ILE A 236 -20.24 17.75 9.73
CA ILE A 236 -19.62 18.79 10.57
C ILE A 236 -20.54 19.21 11.73
N GLU A 237 -21.86 19.13 11.54
CA GLU A 237 -22.90 19.33 12.57
C GLU A 237 -22.91 18.20 13.61
#